data_AF-A0A5E8AS41-F1
#
_entry.id   AF-A0A5E8AS41-F1
#
_cell.length_a   1.000
_cell.length_b   1.000
_cell.length_c   1.000
_cell.angle_alpha   90.00
_cell.angle_beta   90.00
_cell.angle_gamma   90.00
#
_symmetry.space_group_name_H-M   'P 1'
#
loop_
_entity.id
_entity.type
_entity.pdbx_description
1 polymer ?
#
loop_
_entity_poly.entity_id
_entity_poly.type
_entity_poly.pdbx_seq_one_letter_code
_entity_poly.pdbx_strand_id
1 'polypeptide(L)'
;MLQSNKMKHTLSIALFTTGMFLSTSLWAQEKHKIDENDYANQSVEMADGFRAEGKIYVVVAVMVALLGGFTFYVVRMDMKVTGLEKKVEEFLQGK
;
A
#
# COMPACT_ATOMS: atom_id res chain seq x y z
N MET A 1 4.36 -27.02 -34.34
CA MET A 1 4.77 -27.30 -32.95
C MET A 1 4.64 -26.10 -31.98
N LEU A 2 4.45 -24.86 -32.45
CA LEU A 2 4.42 -23.65 -31.58
C LEU A 2 3.08 -23.34 -30.87
N GLN A 3 1.96 -23.99 -31.23
CA GLN A 3 0.65 -23.72 -30.61
C GLN A 3 0.47 -24.40 -29.24
N SER A 4 1.18 -25.50 -28.98
CA SER A 4 1.02 -26.29 -27.74
C SER A 4 1.48 -25.52 -26.49
N ASN A 5 2.52 -24.69 -26.59
CA ASN A 5 3.02 -23.95 -25.43
C ASN A 5 2.14 -22.74 -25.07
N LYS A 6 1.61 -22.01 -26.07
CA LYS A 6 0.68 -20.90 -25.82
C LYS A 6 -0.59 -21.36 -25.11
N MET A 7 -1.14 -22.50 -25.51
CA MET A 7 -2.37 -23.06 -24.92
C MET A 7 -2.17 -23.51 -23.47
N LYS A 8 -0.99 -24.06 -23.11
CA LYS A 8 -0.67 -24.42 -21.72
C LYS A 8 -0.58 -23.19 -20.81
N HIS A 9 0.00 -22.10 -21.32
CA HIS A 9 0.07 -20.84 -20.58
C HIS A 9 -1.29 -20.16 -20.42
N THR A 10 -2.13 -20.11 -21.47
CA THR A 10 -3.50 -19.58 -21.33
C THR A 10 -4.37 -20.46 -20.43
N LEU A 11 -4.23 -21.79 -20.48
CA LEU A 11 -4.92 -22.70 -19.56
C LEU A 11 -4.47 -22.47 -18.10
N SER A 12 -3.17 -22.27 -17.85
CA SER A 12 -2.63 -21.97 -16.52
C SER A 12 -3.11 -20.63 -15.99
N ILE A 13 -3.14 -19.58 -16.82
CA ILE A 13 -3.63 -18.25 -16.45
C ILE A 13 -5.14 -18.29 -16.18
N ALA A 14 -5.93 -19.02 -16.98
CA ALA A 14 -7.36 -19.19 -16.77
C ALA A 14 -7.67 -19.95 -15.47
N LEU A 15 -6.87 -20.97 -15.13
CA LEU A 15 -7.06 -21.76 -13.91
C LEU A 15 -6.65 -20.97 -12.66
N PHE A 16 -5.61 -20.14 -12.77
CA PHE A 16 -5.20 -19.23 -11.69
C PHE A 16 -6.22 -18.11 -11.45
N THR A 17 -6.70 -17.47 -12.51
CA THR A 17 -7.71 -16.39 -12.42
C THR A 17 -9.07 -16.89 -11.92
N THR A 18 -9.51 -18.07 -12.40
CA THR A 18 -10.75 -18.70 -11.92
C THR A 18 -10.60 -19.18 -10.46
N GLY A 19 -9.43 -19.70 -10.07
CA GLY A 19 -9.14 -20.06 -8.68
C GLY A 19 -9.09 -18.85 -7.74
N MET A 20 -8.59 -17.71 -8.20
CA MET A 20 -8.56 -16.47 -7.44
C MET A 20 -9.98 -15.89 -7.25
N PHE A 21 -10.85 -16.00 -8.26
CA PHE A 21 -12.26 -15.60 -8.18
C PHE A 21 -13.08 -16.50 -7.24
N LEU A 22 -12.82 -17.81 -7.28
CA LEU A 22 -13.43 -18.79 -6.35
C LEU A 22 -12.94 -18.59 -4.91
N SER A 23 -11.68 -18.20 -4.73
CA SER A 23 -11.18 -17.78 -3.42
C SER A 23 -11.99 -16.59 -2.93
N THR A 24 -12.11 -15.50 -3.68
CA THR A 24 -12.86 -14.31 -3.21
C THR A 24 -14.34 -14.57 -2.86
N SER A 25 -14.98 -15.60 -3.41
CA SER A 25 -16.34 -15.98 -3.04
C SER A 25 -16.43 -16.92 -1.82
N LEU A 26 -15.39 -17.70 -1.52
CA LEU A 26 -15.31 -18.50 -0.28
C LEU A 26 -14.99 -17.67 0.97
N TRP A 27 -14.41 -16.47 0.80
CA TRP A 27 -14.21 -15.52 1.91
C TRP A 27 -15.44 -14.63 2.17
N ALA A 28 -16.58 -14.87 1.49
CA ALA A 28 -17.89 -14.35 1.91
C ALA A 28 -18.33 -15.10 3.17
N GLN A 29 -17.74 -14.67 4.28
CA GLN A 29 -17.66 -15.36 5.56
C GLN A 29 -18.97 -16.03 5.99
N GLU A 30 -18.84 -17.28 6.44
CA GLU A 30 -19.73 -17.86 7.44
C GLU A 30 -19.86 -16.83 8.57
N LYS A 31 -21.07 -16.27 8.70
CA LYS A 31 -21.42 -15.18 9.61
C LYS A 31 -20.96 -15.54 11.02
N HIS A 32 -19.92 -14.87 11.53
CA HIS A 32 -19.66 -14.83 12.97
C HIS A 32 -20.97 -14.37 13.62
N LYS A 33 -21.64 -15.27 14.36
CA LYS A 33 -22.86 -14.92 15.08
C LYS A 33 -22.44 -13.91 16.15
N ILE A 34 -22.65 -12.63 15.86
CA ILE A 34 -22.43 -11.57 16.83
C ILE A 34 -23.51 -11.74 17.90
N ASP A 35 -23.08 -12.18 19.07
CA ASP A 35 -23.93 -12.34 20.25
C ASP A 35 -24.25 -10.95 20.83
N GLU A 36 -25.31 -10.81 21.63
CA GLU A 36 -25.67 -9.54 22.27
C GLU A 36 -24.54 -9.01 23.16
N ASN A 37 -23.73 -9.93 23.71
CA ASN A 37 -22.56 -9.65 24.53
C ASN A 37 -21.39 -9.01 23.76
N ASP A 38 -21.31 -9.12 22.43
CA ASP A 38 -20.27 -8.48 21.62
C ASP A 38 -20.51 -6.96 21.45
N TYR A 39 -21.78 -6.53 21.47
CA TYR A 39 -22.15 -5.12 21.41
C TYR A 39 -22.11 -4.43 22.78
N ALA A 40 -22.18 -5.21 23.86
CA ALA A 40 -22.11 -4.72 25.24
C ALA A 40 -20.67 -4.31 25.65
N ASN A 41 -19.66 -4.68 24.86
CA ASN A 41 -18.27 -4.32 25.13
C ASN A 41 -17.94 -2.92 24.57
N GLN A 42 -18.54 -1.88 25.15
CA GLN A 42 -18.28 -0.48 24.80
C GLN A 42 -16.83 -0.05 25.13
N SER A 43 -16.17 -0.76 26.03
CA SER A 43 -14.76 -0.59 26.38
C SER A 43 -13.94 -1.64 25.64
N VAL A 44 -13.48 -1.32 24.43
CA VAL A 44 -12.49 -2.16 23.75
C VAL A 44 -11.19 -2.08 24.56
N GLU A 45 -11.02 -2.99 25.52
CA GLU A 45 -9.86 -3.06 26.43
C GLU A 45 -8.53 -3.12 25.66
N MET A 46 -8.57 -3.68 24.43
CA MET A 46 -7.44 -3.73 23.51
C MET A 46 -7.09 -2.39 22.84
N ALA A 47 -8.04 -1.46 22.71
CA ALA A 47 -7.80 -0.12 22.17
C ALA A 47 -7.21 0.81 23.25
N ASP A 48 -7.66 0.63 24.49
CA ASP A 48 -7.16 1.37 25.63
C ASP A 48 -5.71 0.98 25.98
N GLY A 49 -5.31 -0.28 25.77
CA GLY A 49 -3.91 -0.70 25.95
C GLY A 49 -2.93 0.02 25.01
N PHE A 50 -3.21 0.05 23.70
CA PHE A 50 -2.35 0.78 22.73
C PHE A 50 -2.35 2.30 22.95
N ARG A 51 -3.43 2.85 23.51
CA ARG A 51 -3.56 4.27 23.86
C ARG A 51 -2.86 4.61 25.19
N ALA A 52 -2.93 3.73 26.19
CA ALA A 52 -2.32 3.88 27.51
C ALA A 52 -0.79 3.76 27.48
N GLU A 53 -0.25 2.93 26.58
CA GLU A 53 1.19 2.72 26.43
C GLU A 53 1.89 3.80 25.58
N GLY A 54 1.13 4.75 24.99
CA GLY A 54 1.68 5.83 24.16
C GLY A 54 2.22 5.38 22.79
N LYS A 55 2.11 4.10 22.43
CA LYS A 55 2.61 3.53 21.16
C LYS A 55 1.94 4.17 19.93
N ILE A 56 0.69 4.64 20.06
CA ILE A 56 -0.02 5.33 18.98
C ILE A 56 0.69 6.62 18.52
N TYR A 57 1.35 7.36 19.42
CA TYR A 57 2.06 8.60 19.05
C TYR A 57 3.28 8.33 18.18
N VAL A 58 4.03 7.25 18.46
CA VAL A 58 5.19 6.85 17.66
C VAL A 58 4.75 6.46 16.25
N VAL A 59 3.67 5.69 16.13
CA VAL A 59 3.13 5.28 14.83
C VAL A 59 2.63 6.48 14.03
N VAL A 60 1.92 7.42 14.68
CA VAL A 60 1.46 8.65 14.03
C VAL A 60 2.65 9.52 13.58
N ALA A 61 3.70 9.63 14.41
CA ALA A 61 4.91 10.36 14.06
C ALA A 61 5.60 9.76 12.82
N VAL A 62 5.69 8.43 12.74
CA VAL A 62 6.25 7.73 11.57
C VAL A 62 5.36 7.94 10.33
N MET A 63 4.03 7.88 10.46
CA MET A 63 3.12 8.18 9.35
C MET A 63 3.30 9.60 8.81
N VAL A 64 3.36 10.59 9.70
CA VAL A 64 3.59 11.99 9.31
C VAL A 64 4.98 12.16 8.70
N ALA A 65 6.00 11.49 9.23
CA ALA A 65 7.34 11.52 8.66
C ALA A 65 7.41 10.86 7.28
N LEU A 66 6.65 9.79 7.02
CA LEU A 66 6.57 9.19 5.69
C LEU A 66 5.86 10.10 4.71
N LEU A 67 4.69 10.64 5.06
CA LEU A 67 3.95 11.53 4.16
C LEU A 67 4.69 12.84 3.94
N GLY A 68 5.08 13.52 5.01
CA GLY A 68 5.82 14.78 4.95
C GLY A 68 7.22 14.62 4.36
N GLY A 69 7.94 13.57 4.75
CA GLY A 69 9.26 13.26 4.23
C GLY A 69 9.23 12.89 2.75
N PHE A 70 8.22 12.14 2.31
CA PHE A 70 8.04 11.83 0.89
C PHE A 70 7.73 13.09 0.07
N THR A 71 6.76 13.90 0.50
CA THR A 71 6.42 15.16 -0.18
C THR A 71 7.62 16.11 -0.22
N PHE A 72 8.32 16.27 0.90
CA PHE A 72 9.51 17.10 0.99
C PHE A 72 10.64 16.58 0.08
N TYR A 73 10.86 15.27 0.05
CA TYR A 73 11.89 14.65 -0.77
C TYR A 73 11.68 14.93 -2.26
N VAL A 74 10.46 14.74 -2.75
CA VAL A 74 10.13 14.98 -4.17
C VAL A 74 10.36 16.45 -4.53
N VAL A 75 9.80 17.39 -3.77
CA VAL A 75 9.99 18.84 -4.00
C VAL A 75 11.48 19.20 -3.99
N ARG A 76 12.24 18.66 -3.03
CA ARG A 76 13.67 18.93 -2.92
C ARG A 76 14.45 18.37 -4.10
N MET A 77 14.03 17.23 -4.64
CA MET A 77 14.64 16.57 -5.79
C MET A 77 14.36 17.36 -7.07
N ASP A 78 13.12 17.79 -7.30
CA ASP A 78 12.73 18.62 -8.45
C ASP A 78 13.57 19.90 -8.52
N MET A 79 13.76 20.59 -7.40
CA MET A 79 14.60 21.80 -7.34
C MET A 79 16.06 21.53 -7.73
N LYS A 80 16.62 20.35 -7.40
CA LYS A 80 18.00 20.01 -7.78
C LYS A 80 18.09 19.71 -9.26
N VAL A 81 17.11 18.98 -9.79
CA VAL A 81 17.05 18.61 -11.21
C VAL A 81 16.96 19.88 -12.06
N THR A 82 16.04 20.80 -11.77
CA THR A 82 15.94 22.08 -12.48
C THR A 82 17.21 22.93 -12.38
N GLY A 83 17.90 22.88 -11.24
CA GLY A 83 19.18 23.57 -11.07
C GLY A 83 20.31 22.98 -11.92
N LEU A 84 20.31 21.66 -12.11
CA LEU A 84 21.27 20.98 -12.98
C LEU A 84 20.97 21.23 -14.45
N GLU A 85 19.71 21.20 -14.86
CA GLU A 85 19.26 21.53 -16.22
C GLU A 85 19.73 22.92 -16.65
N LYS A 86 19.54 23.94 -15.80
CA LYS A 86 19.99 25.32 -16.08
C LYS A 86 21.50 25.43 -16.27
N LYS A 87 22.28 24.74 -15.43
CA LYS A 87 23.75 24.74 -15.56
C LYS A 87 24.17 24.09 -16.87
N VAL A 88 23.53 22.98 -17.25
CA VAL A 88 23.82 22.29 -18.51
C VAL A 88 23.47 23.19 -19.70
N GLU A 89 22.35 23.90 -19.68
CA GLU A 89 21.99 24.86 -20.74
C GLU A 89 23.00 26.02 -20.84
N GLU A 90 23.45 26.56 -19.72
CA GLU A 90 24.45 27.64 -19.68
C GLU A 90 25.79 27.16 -20.28
N PHE A 91 26.24 25.94 -19.94
CA PHE A 91 27.43 25.33 -20.54
C PHE A 91 27.27 25.06 -22.05
N LEU A 92 26.10 24.61 -22.49
CA LEU A 92 25.84 24.36 -23.92
C LEU A 92 25.72 25.65 -24.73
N GLN A 93 25.31 26.75 -24.12
CA GLN A 93 25.18 28.06 -24.77
C GLN A 93 26.50 28.84 -24.87
N GLY A 94 27.62 28.30 -24.40
CA GLY A 94 28.96 28.83 -24.70
C GLY A 94 29.19 30.26 -24.22
N LYS A 95 28.67 30.60 -23.04
CA LYS A 95 29.15 31.71 -22.21
C LYS A 95 29.94 31.16 -21.03
#